data_AF-A0A8J7R987-F1
#
_entry.id   AF-A0A8J7R987-F1
#
_cell.length_a   1.000
_cell.length_b   1.000
_cell.length_c   1.000
_cell.angle_alpha   90.00
_cell.angle_beta   90.00
_cell.angle_gamma   90.00
#
_symmetry.space_group_name_H-M   'P 1'
#
loop_
_entity.id
_entity.type
_entity.pdbx_description
1 polymer ?
#
loop_
_entity_poly.entity_id
_entity_poly.type
_entity_poly.pdbx_seq_one_letter_code
_entity_poly.pdbx_strand_id
1 'polypeptide(L)'
;MADPTTATDGEAADSEASDDAPEVPEIDLPGDAFDAVLDAIDDRDPGDPLRFEGFTASRASGGDGDAAGEYRLDPADGDRRTGLSERELHEALAERAPAVTDWYAFERVVGEFGPRRAFVRWIEDADGETVATRYAALAEGIERAWGELRITATITDRGERRYDVRHADDAGVSVGELETHEDPLDARELVTFDEKGRYRPLKTAPSLAGGWVFPELSPRDLYETVETVYPATVANWHREREGELDVSHWRETMERQSGIYGVVETWDRGEGHEHVDWVAEACCADSQCLKRREWEYDEDTDLDVDGGDGVFPCREPCSVVVSAARKWTRLESERERTYEFELTPSEKEQVEEIIEAVADGRTDEIREADTKEGANRYRARFLRAKRFDDEGNFGGVPTDPDEE
;
A
#
# COMPACT_ATOMS: atom_id res chain seq x y z
N MET A 1 -52.09 10.95 18.23
CA MET A 1 -52.58 9.68 17.68
C MET A 1 -51.49 9.15 16.78
N ALA A 2 -51.07 7.92 17.06
CA ALA A 2 -50.22 6.99 16.29
C ALA A 2 -50.29 7.14 14.75
N ASP A 3 -49.32 6.73 13.94
CA ASP A 3 -47.98 6.14 14.06
C ASP A 3 -47.32 6.26 12.66
N PRO A 4 -45.98 6.13 12.53
CA PRO A 4 -45.24 6.07 11.26
C PRO A 4 -45.07 4.63 10.75
N THR A 5 -44.66 4.47 9.49
CA THR A 5 -44.48 3.18 8.76
C THR A 5 -43.45 3.48 7.66
N THR A 6 -42.37 2.75 7.38
CA THR A 6 -41.68 1.58 7.95
C THR A 6 -40.26 1.66 7.36
N ALA A 7 -39.24 1.37 8.16
CA ALA A 7 -37.91 1.06 7.67
C ALA A 7 -37.88 -0.40 7.21
N THR A 8 -37.18 -0.65 6.10
CA THR A 8 -36.96 -1.99 5.55
C THR A 8 -35.66 -2.52 6.13
N ASP A 9 -35.76 -3.53 6.99
CA ASP A 9 -34.62 -4.31 7.48
C ASP A 9 -34.02 -5.12 6.33
N GLY A 10 -32.74 -4.87 6.04
CA GLY A 10 -31.91 -5.74 5.21
C GLY A 10 -31.28 -6.81 6.10
N GLU A 11 -31.67 -8.06 5.90
CA GLU A 11 -31.10 -9.25 6.53
C GLU A 11 -29.58 -9.30 6.33
N ALA A 12 -28.85 -9.10 7.42
CA ALA A 12 -27.45 -9.50 7.53
C ALA A 12 -27.42 -11.04 7.56
N ALA A 13 -26.69 -11.63 6.62
CA ALA A 13 -26.39 -13.05 6.66
C ALA A 13 -25.41 -13.30 7.83
N ASP A 14 -25.92 -13.89 8.90
CA ASP A 14 -25.10 -14.48 9.96
C ASP A 14 -24.22 -15.57 9.34
N SER A 15 -22.91 -15.32 9.24
CA SER A 15 -21.95 -16.39 9.04
C SER A 15 -21.84 -17.15 10.36
N GLU A 16 -22.37 -18.37 10.38
CA GLU A 16 -22.12 -19.32 11.46
C GLU A 16 -20.61 -19.56 11.55
N ALA A 17 -19.94 -18.94 12.52
CA ALA A 17 -18.57 -19.26 12.88
C ALA A 17 -18.55 -20.71 13.39
N SER A 18 -17.89 -21.60 12.66
CA SER A 18 -17.65 -22.97 13.12
C SER A 18 -16.76 -22.92 14.35
N ASP A 19 -17.23 -23.50 15.45
CA ASP A 19 -16.54 -23.68 16.74
C ASP A 19 -15.37 -24.69 16.66
N ASP A 20 -14.87 -25.00 15.47
CA ASP A 20 -13.73 -25.89 15.25
C ASP A 20 -12.42 -25.10 15.41
N ALA A 21 -11.53 -25.60 16.26
CA ALA A 21 -10.20 -25.03 16.43
C ALA A 21 -9.47 -25.02 15.08
N PRO A 22 -8.72 -23.94 14.75
CA PRO A 22 -8.01 -23.85 13.49
C PRO A 22 -7.04 -25.02 13.31
N GLU A 23 -7.03 -25.63 12.12
CA GLU A 23 -6.13 -26.74 11.81
C GLU A 23 -4.70 -26.21 11.66
N VAL A 24 -3.92 -26.29 12.74
CA VAL A 24 -2.53 -25.85 12.76
C VAL A 24 -1.67 -26.85 11.97
N PRO A 25 -0.86 -26.40 11.00
CA PRO A 25 0.03 -27.29 10.26
C PRO A 25 1.06 -27.97 11.19
N GLU A 26 1.41 -29.22 10.89
CA GLU A 26 2.56 -29.87 11.52
C GLU A 26 3.85 -29.19 11.04
N ILE A 27 4.68 -28.74 11.98
CA ILE A 27 5.96 -28.08 11.70
C ILE A 27 7.10 -28.96 12.22
N ASP A 28 8.04 -29.29 11.34
CA ASP A 28 9.31 -29.93 11.69
C ASP A 28 10.27 -28.87 12.23
N LEU A 29 10.48 -28.87 13.56
CA LEU A 29 11.27 -27.86 14.24
C LEU A 29 12.72 -27.85 13.72
N PRO A 30 13.17 -26.75 13.08
CA PRO A 30 14.54 -26.64 12.61
C PRO A 30 15.54 -26.61 13.78
N GLY A 31 16.67 -27.30 13.63
CA GLY A 31 17.71 -27.34 14.66
C GLY A 31 18.28 -25.97 14.99
N ASP A 32 18.44 -25.09 14.00
CA ASP A 32 18.88 -23.71 14.17
C ASP A 32 17.87 -22.85 14.94
N ALA A 33 16.57 -23.11 14.77
CA ALA A 33 15.54 -22.45 15.58
C ALA A 33 15.60 -22.88 17.05
N PHE A 34 15.84 -24.17 17.32
CA PHE A 34 16.07 -24.67 18.67
C PHE A 34 17.36 -24.12 19.29
N ASP A 35 18.48 -24.19 18.56
CA ASP A 35 19.78 -23.67 19.01
C ASP A 35 19.69 -22.18 19.32
N ALA A 36 18.97 -21.40 18.52
CA ALA A 36 18.74 -19.98 18.77
C ALA A 36 17.97 -19.72 20.07
N VAL A 37 17.02 -20.59 20.45
CA VAL A 37 16.33 -20.52 21.75
C VAL A 37 17.31 -20.78 22.90
N LEU A 38 18.18 -21.79 22.77
CA LEU A 38 19.21 -22.07 23.77
C LEU A 38 20.15 -20.88 23.95
N ASP A 39 20.68 -20.34 22.85
CA ASP A 39 21.52 -19.14 22.86
C ASP A 39 20.80 -17.97 23.53
N ALA A 40 19.52 -17.75 23.19
CA ALA A 40 18.72 -16.67 23.77
C ALA A 40 18.40 -16.86 25.26
N ILE A 41 18.43 -18.09 25.79
CA ILE A 41 18.32 -18.37 27.22
C ILE A 41 19.66 -18.15 27.91
N ASP A 42 20.77 -18.59 27.30
CA ASP A 42 22.11 -18.50 27.88
C ASP A 42 22.66 -17.06 27.87
N ASP A 43 22.23 -16.22 26.93
CA ASP A 43 22.54 -14.79 26.89
C ASP A 43 21.79 -13.96 27.97
N ARG A 44 20.86 -14.57 28.71
CA ARG A 44 20.03 -13.90 29.73
C ARG A 44 20.53 -14.14 31.15
N ASP A 45 20.27 -13.16 32.01
CA ASP A 45 20.58 -13.27 33.43
C ASP A 45 19.77 -14.41 34.09
N PRO A 46 20.36 -15.14 35.06
CA PRO A 46 19.63 -16.15 35.83
C PRO A 46 18.37 -15.57 36.49
N GLY A 47 17.20 -15.96 35.98
CA GLY A 47 15.89 -15.48 36.47
C GLY A 47 15.18 -14.50 35.53
N ASP A 48 15.80 -14.07 34.43
CA ASP A 48 15.11 -13.42 33.32
C ASP A 48 14.75 -14.44 32.23
N PRO A 49 13.51 -14.92 32.17
CA PRO A 49 13.13 -15.91 31.18
C PRO A 49 12.91 -15.26 29.80
N LEU A 50 13.26 -16.01 28.75
CA LEU A 50 12.79 -15.76 27.40
C LEU A 50 11.27 -15.88 27.39
N ARG A 51 10.57 -14.80 27.05
CA ARG A 51 9.11 -14.76 26.93
C ARG A 51 8.75 -14.43 25.50
N PHE A 52 7.88 -15.24 24.92
CA PHE A 52 7.30 -14.95 23.61
C PHE A 52 5.90 -15.54 23.49
N GLU A 53 5.17 -15.15 22.44
CA GLU A 53 3.84 -15.69 22.14
C GLU A 53 3.88 -17.23 22.15
N GLY A 54 3.10 -17.85 23.04
CA GLY A 54 2.95 -19.30 23.14
C GLY A 54 3.88 -20.01 24.15
N PHE A 55 4.98 -19.41 24.62
CA PHE A 55 5.85 -20.04 25.62
C PHE A 55 6.77 -19.09 26.39
N THR A 56 7.21 -19.54 27.56
CA THR A 56 8.29 -18.91 28.35
C THR A 56 9.34 -19.96 28.69
N ALA A 57 10.62 -19.70 28.43
CA ALA A 57 11.71 -20.62 28.69
C ALA A 57 12.85 -19.95 29.47
N SER A 58 13.49 -20.69 30.38
CA SER A 58 14.65 -20.18 31.12
C SER A 58 15.55 -21.26 31.67
N ARG A 59 16.75 -20.84 32.06
CA ARG A 59 17.66 -21.63 32.88
C ARG A 59 17.15 -21.68 34.32
N ALA A 60 17.18 -22.86 34.92
CA ALA A 60 16.87 -23.07 36.32
C ALA A 60 17.94 -22.40 37.19
N SER A 61 17.54 -21.66 38.23
CA SER A 61 18.47 -21.10 39.21
C SER A 61 19.06 -22.23 40.05
N GLY A 62 20.38 -22.43 39.94
CA GLY A 62 21.09 -23.59 40.47
C GLY A 62 20.91 -23.79 41.98
N GLY A 63 20.63 -25.04 42.36
CA GLY A 63 20.96 -25.60 43.66
C GLY A 63 22.11 -26.58 43.49
N ASP A 64 23.15 -26.44 44.31
CA ASP A 64 24.35 -27.30 44.31
C ASP A 64 23.99 -28.80 44.40
N GLY A 65 24.51 -29.59 43.45
CA GLY A 65 24.68 -31.04 43.61
C GLY A 65 23.90 -31.91 42.60
N ASP A 66 24.65 -32.41 41.62
CA ASP A 66 24.37 -33.60 40.80
C ASP A 66 23.07 -33.67 39.98
N ALA A 67 23.20 -33.29 38.71
CA ALA A 67 22.46 -33.77 37.53
C ALA A 67 20.95 -34.05 37.69
N ALA A 68 20.12 -33.01 37.56
CA ALA A 68 18.72 -33.17 37.14
C ALA A 68 18.16 -31.83 36.62
N GLY A 69 18.36 -31.58 35.33
CA GLY A 69 17.56 -30.61 34.56
C GLY A 69 17.87 -29.13 34.74
N GLU A 70 18.43 -28.51 33.70
CA GLU A 70 18.89 -27.12 33.71
C GLU A 70 17.85 -26.12 33.19
N TYR A 71 16.72 -26.60 32.64
CA TYR A 71 15.74 -25.74 31.99
C TYR A 71 14.34 -25.81 32.62
N ARG A 72 13.62 -24.71 32.50
CA ARG A 72 12.19 -24.56 32.78
C ARG A 72 11.48 -24.10 31.51
N LEU A 73 10.32 -24.69 31.24
CA LEU A 73 9.41 -24.29 30.19
C LEU A 73 8.02 -24.06 30.79
N ASP A 74 7.45 -22.90 30.53
CA ASP A 74 6.09 -22.52 30.90
C ASP A 74 5.30 -22.25 29.61
N PRO A 75 4.56 -23.23 29.09
CA PRO A 75 3.79 -23.04 27.88
C PRO A 75 2.54 -22.18 28.13
N ALA A 76 2.06 -21.46 27.11
CA ALA A 76 0.79 -20.74 27.19
C ALA A 76 -0.39 -21.71 27.42
N ASP A 77 -0.37 -22.86 26.75
CA ASP A 77 -1.43 -23.86 26.78
C ASP A 77 -0.95 -25.17 27.42
N GLY A 78 -0.71 -25.17 28.73
CA GLY A 78 -0.38 -26.40 29.47
C GLY A 78 0.28 -26.19 30.82
N ASP A 79 0.73 -27.29 31.41
CA ASP A 79 1.41 -27.28 32.70
C ASP A 79 2.90 -26.91 32.57
N ARG A 80 3.36 -26.06 33.49
CA ARG A 80 4.77 -25.73 33.66
C ARG A 80 5.62 -26.98 33.85
N ARG A 81 6.68 -27.11 33.05
CA ARG A 81 7.70 -28.16 33.13
C ARG A 81 9.00 -27.59 33.72
N THR A 82 9.61 -28.30 34.65
CA THR A 82 10.85 -27.86 35.34
C THR A 82 11.84 -29.00 35.48
N GLY A 83 13.13 -28.69 35.52
CA GLY A 83 14.14 -29.72 35.63
C GLY A 83 14.27 -30.51 34.33
N LEU A 84 14.14 -29.82 33.19
CA LEU A 84 14.32 -30.42 31.87
C LEU A 84 15.81 -30.47 31.53
N SER A 85 16.28 -31.62 31.06
CA SER A 85 17.52 -31.69 30.27
C SER A 85 17.33 -30.99 28.91
N GLU A 86 18.42 -30.68 28.22
CA GLU A 86 18.37 -30.09 26.87
C GLU A 86 17.54 -30.95 25.89
N ARG A 87 17.71 -32.28 25.92
CA ARG A 87 16.92 -33.20 25.09
C ARG A 87 15.43 -33.15 25.42
N GLU A 88 15.08 -33.09 26.71
CA GLU A 88 13.67 -33.00 27.13
C GLU A 88 13.08 -31.61 26.82
N LEU A 89 13.90 -30.56 26.86
CA LEU A 89 13.51 -29.24 26.38
C LEU A 89 13.27 -29.25 24.86
N HIS A 90 14.16 -29.87 24.09
CA HIS A 90 14.00 -30.03 22.64
C HIS A 90 12.70 -30.76 22.31
N GLU A 91 12.43 -31.90 22.94
CA GLU A 91 11.17 -32.64 22.76
C GLU A 91 9.94 -31.77 23.10
N ALA A 92 9.99 -31.02 24.21
CA ALA A 92 8.89 -30.15 24.62
C ALA A 92 8.69 -28.92 23.71
N LEU A 93 9.77 -28.39 23.11
CA LEU A 93 9.71 -27.30 22.15
C LEU A 93 9.29 -27.78 20.75
N ALA A 94 9.65 -29.02 20.38
CA ALA A 94 9.19 -29.65 19.13
C ALA A 94 7.67 -29.91 19.16
N GLU A 95 7.08 -30.27 20.31
CA GLU A 95 5.63 -30.31 20.52
C GLU A 95 4.94 -28.94 20.29
N ARG A 96 5.72 -27.86 20.20
CA ARG A 96 5.29 -26.46 20.05
C ARG A 96 6.03 -25.76 18.92
N ALA A 97 6.44 -26.52 17.90
CA ALA A 97 7.23 -26.02 16.79
C ALA A 97 6.68 -24.71 16.20
N PRO A 98 5.35 -24.53 15.99
CA PRO A 98 4.78 -23.26 15.54
C PRO A 98 5.17 -22.04 16.39
N ALA A 99 5.12 -22.15 17.72
CA ALA A 99 5.49 -21.05 18.62
C ALA A 99 6.99 -20.74 18.57
N VAL A 100 7.83 -21.78 18.45
CA VAL A 100 9.28 -21.63 18.38
C VAL A 100 9.70 -21.03 17.04
N THR A 101 9.14 -21.49 15.93
CA THR A 101 9.42 -20.94 14.60
C THR A 101 8.84 -19.53 14.43
N ASP A 102 7.77 -19.18 15.16
CA ASP A 102 7.26 -17.80 15.19
C ASP A 102 8.24 -16.87 15.88
N TRP A 103 8.70 -17.27 17.06
CA TRP A 103 9.75 -16.55 17.77
C TRP A 103 11.00 -16.39 16.89
N TYR A 104 11.47 -17.48 16.28
CA TYR A 104 12.67 -17.46 15.45
C TYR A 104 12.51 -16.52 14.25
N ALA A 105 11.39 -16.58 13.54
CA ALA A 105 11.15 -15.71 12.40
C ALA A 105 11.20 -14.22 12.79
N PHE A 106 10.57 -13.83 13.89
CA PHE A 106 10.51 -12.42 14.26
C PHE A 106 11.77 -11.92 14.98
N GLU A 107 12.40 -12.73 15.82
CA GLU A 107 13.57 -12.31 16.60
C GLU A 107 14.90 -12.52 15.86
N ARG A 108 14.99 -13.51 14.98
CA ARG A 108 16.24 -13.86 14.28
C ARG A 108 16.22 -13.53 12.79
N VAL A 109 15.12 -13.81 12.09
CA VAL A 109 15.04 -13.58 10.64
C VAL A 109 14.65 -12.13 10.31
N VAL A 110 13.59 -11.63 10.93
CA VAL A 110 13.09 -10.25 10.74
C VAL A 110 13.84 -9.27 11.63
N GLY A 111 14.13 -9.62 12.88
CA GLY A 111 14.97 -8.85 13.79
C GLY A 111 14.25 -7.68 14.49
N GLU A 112 14.97 -6.57 14.67
CA GLU A 112 14.56 -5.43 15.49
C GLU A 112 13.18 -4.86 15.12
N PHE A 113 12.50 -4.32 16.13
CA PHE A 113 11.22 -3.65 15.94
C PHE A 113 11.39 -2.38 15.09
N GLY A 114 10.59 -2.29 14.03
CA GLY A 114 10.64 -1.21 13.06
C GLY A 114 9.75 -1.50 11.85
N PRO A 115 9.82 -0.68 10.78
CA PRO A 115 8.87 -0.73 9.67
C PRO A 115 8.74 -2.11 9.03
N ARG A 116 9.84 -2.82 8.81
CA ARG A 116 9.82 -4.18 8.24
C ARG A 116 9.03 -5.16 9.13
N ARG A 117 9.31 -5.16 10.43
CA ARG A 117 8.66 -6.09 11.36
C ARG A 117 7.17 -5.84 11.46
N ALA A 118 6.77 -4.57 11.57
CA ALA A 118 5.36 -4.19 11.61
C ALA A 118 4.65 -4.54 10.30
N PHE A 119 5.29 -4.30 9.16
CA PHE A 119 4.74 -4.63 7.85
C PHE A 119 4.53 -6.13 7.66
N VAL A 120 5.54 -6.94 7.99
CA VAL A 120 5.41 -8.40 7.92
C VAL A 120 4.31 -8.90 8.86
N ARG A 121 4.26 -8.40 10.11
CA ARG A 121 3.16 -8.73 11.03
C ARG A 121 1.78 -8.36 10.47
N TRP A 122 1.66 -7.21 9.82
CA TRP A 122 0.42 -6.77 9.20
C TRP A 122 0.03 -7.61 7.98
N ILE A 123 1.01 -8.02 7.15
CA ILE A 123 0.78 -8.95 6.04
C ILE A 123 0.25 -10.30 6.56
N GLU A 124 0.79 -10.77 7.70
CA GLU A 124 0.40 -12.02 8.37
C GLU A 124 -0.81 -11.87 9.31
N ASP A 125 -1.49 -10.72 9.30
CA ASP A 125 -2.67 -10.38 10.12
C ASP A 125 -2.49 -10.53 11.64
N ALA A 126 -1.31 -10.22 12.16
CA ALA A 126 -0.99 -10.40 13.57
C ALA A 126 -1.22 -9.14 14.41
N ASP A 127 -2.45 -8.63 14.46
CA ASP A 127 -2.89 -7.63 15.45
C ASP A 127 -3.88 -8.27 16.45
N GLY A 128 -3.44 -9.35 17.13
CA GLY A 128 -4.15 -9.93 18.28
C GLY A 128 -4.52 -11.41 18.20
N GLU A 129 -4.24 -12.09 17.07
CA GLU A 129 -4.48 -13.52 16.93
C GLU A 129 -3.40 -14.38 17.61
N THR A 130 -3.79 -15.59 18.03
CA THR A 130 -2.85 -16.58 18.58
C THR A 130 -1.90 -17.08 17.48
N VAL A 131 -0.73 -17.60 17.87
CA VAL A 131 0.20 -18.26 16.94
C VAL A 131 -0.50 -19.38 16.16
N ALA A 132 -1.38 -20.13 16.82
CA ALA A 132 -2.12 -21.23 16.21
C ALA A 132 -3.02 -20.75 15.05
N THR A 133 -3.83 -19.71 15.29
CA THR A 133 -4.72 -19.12 14.27
C THR A 133 -3.91 -18.59 13.09
N ARG A 134 -2.84 -17.83 13.36
CA ARG A 134 -1.95 -17.30 12.32
C ARG A 134 -1.33 -18.40 11.48
N TYR A 135 -0.87 -19.49 12.08
CA TYR A 135 -0.22 -20.59 11.35
C TYR A 135 -1.21 -21.36 10.47
N ALA A 136 -2.45 -21.55 10.94
CA ALA A 136 -3.51 -22.13 10.11
C ALA A 136 -3.82 -21.23 8.90
N ALA A 137 -3.98 -19.92 9.12
CA ALA A 137 -4.20 -18.96 8.03
C ALA A 137 -3.01 -18.90 7.05
N LEU A 138 -1.77 -18.95 7.53
CA LEU A 138 -0.57 -19.04 6.68
C LEU A 138 -0.49 -20.34 5.88
N ALA A 139 -1.02 -21.45 6.40
CA ALA A 139 -1.07 -22.72 5.67
C ALA A 139 -2.07 -22.66 4.50
N GLU A 140 -3.16 -21.92 4.65
CA GLU A 140 -4.13 -21.66 3.58
C GLU A 140 -3.65 -20.59 2.59
N GLY A 141 -2.82 -19.65 3.05
CA GLY A 141 -2.31 -18.53 2.29
C GLY A 141 -3.07 -17.24 2.61
N ILE A 142 -2.39 -16.30 3.26
CA ILE A 142 -2.97 -14.99 3.61
C ILE A 142 -2.70 -14.02 2.48
N GLU A 143 -3.75 -13.49 1.88
CA GLU A 143 -3.61 -12.48 0.84
C GLU A 143 -3.89 -11.07 1.34
N ARG A 144 -2.99 -10.13 1.00
CA ARG A 144 -3.09 -8.70 1.33
C ARG A 144 -2.79 -7.84 0.12
N ALA A 145 -3.42 -6.67 0.08
CA ALA A 145 -3.20 -5.68 -0.97
C ALA A 145 -2.28 -4.57 -0.46
N TRP A 146 -1.38 -4.08 -1.30
CA TRP A 146 -0.55 -2.92 -1.01
C TRP A 146 -0.37 -2.09 -2.28
N GLY A 147 -1.22 -1.07 -2.46
CA GLY A 147 -1.34 -0.39 -3.76
C GLY A 147 -1.86 -1.38 -4.82
N GLU A 148 -1.18 -1.47 -5.96
CA GLU A 148 -1.48 -2.43 -7.02
C GLU A 148 -0.81 -3.80 -6.80
N LEU A 149 -0.24 -4.06 -5.63
CA LEU A 149 0.39 -5.35 -5.31
C LEU A 149 -0.62 -6.28 -4.62
N ARG A 150 -0.64 -7.54 -5.06
CA ARG A 150 -1.19 -8.67 -4.32
C ARG A 150 -0.02 -9.44 -3.69
N ILE A 151 -0.03 -9.54 -2.36
CA ILE A 151 0.99 -10.23 -1.58
C ILE A 151 0.32 -11.43 -0.92
N THR A 152 0.82 -12.64 -1.18
CA THR A 152 0.33 -13.89 -0.59
C THR A 152 1.39 -14.43 0.34
N ALA A 153 1.12 -14.44 1.65
CA ALA A 153 2.00 -15.00 2.68
C ALA A 153 1.64 -16.46 2.96
N THR A 154 2.65 -17.32 2.93
CA THR A 154 2.52 -18.75 3.23
C THR A 154 3.60 -19.18 4.21
N ILE A 155 3.44 -20.39 4.75
CA ILE A 155 4.40 -21.01 5.65
C ILE A 155 4.82 -22.40 5.15
N THR A 156 6.10 -22.72 5.30
CA THR A 156 6.64 -24.04 4.96
C THR A 156 6.43 -25.04 6.11
N ASP A 157 6.65 -26.33 5.83
CA ASP A 157 6.70 -27.41 6.82
C ASP A 157 7.80 -27.22 7.88
N ARG A 158 8.72 -26.27 7.67
CA ARG A 158 9.78 -25.87 8.62
C ARG A 158 9.48 -24.57 9.36
N GLY A 159 8.29 -23.99 9.16
CA GLY A 159 7.88 -22.74 9.81
C GLY A 159 8.51 -21.48 9.19
N GLU A 160 9.13 -21.60 8.01
CA GLU A 160 9.69 -20.46 7.28
C GLU A 160 8.59 -19.70 6.53
N ARG A 161 8.70 -18.37 6.49
CA ARG A 161 7.74 -17.51 5.79
C ARG A 161 8.15 -17.33 4.34
N ARG A 162 7.16 -17.44 3.45
CA ARG A 162 7.32 -17.24 2.01
C ARG A 162 6.26 -16.27 1.53
N TYR A 163 6.67 -15.35 0.66
CA TYR A 163 5.76 -14.34 0.11
C TYR A 163 5.82 -14.33 -1.40
N ASP A 164 4.67 -14.49 -2.02
CA ASP A 164 4.47 -14.24 -3.44
C ASP A 164 4.01 -12.79 -3.63
N VAL A 165 4.70 -12.03 -4.48
CA VAL A 165 4.32 -10.66 -4.84
C VAL A 165 4.04 -10.58 -6.33
N ARG A 166 2.88 -10.06 -6.71
CA ARG A 166 2.45 -9.86 -8.10
C ARG A 166 1.57 -8.63 -8.24
N HIS A 167 1.24 -8.24 -9.46
CA HIS A 167 0.22 -7.21 -9.70
C HIS A 167 -1.17 -7.71 -9.28
N ALA A 168 -2.03 -6.80 -8.82
CA ALA A 168 -3.38 -7.11 -8.37
C ALA A 168 -4.24 -7.75 -9.48
N ASP A 169 -4.07 -7.30 -10.72
CA ASP A 169 -4.78 -7.88 -11.88
C ASP A 169 -4.31 -9.30 -12.25
N ASP A 170 -3.13 -9.72 -11.75
CA ASP A 170 -2.61 -11.09 -11.93
C ASP A 170 -3.01 -12.02 -10.77
N ALA A 171 -3.95 -11.58 -9.92
CA ALA A 171 -4.52 -12.42 -8.87
C ALA A 171 -5.14 -13.69 -9.48
N GLY A 172 -4.72 -14.85 -8.97
CA GLY A 172 -5.17 -16.16 -9.45
C GLY A 172 -4.53 -16.64 -10.76
N VAL A 173 -3.68 -15.85 -11.42
CA VAL A 173 -2.86 -16.33 -12.55
C VAL A 173 -1.77 -17.26 -12.03
N SER A 174 -1.52 -18.38 -12.71
CA SER A 174 -0.51 -19.33 -12.25
C SER A 174 0.90 -18.76 -12.41
N VAL A 175 1.81 -19.07 -11.48
CA VAL A 175 3.21 -18.58 -11.51
C VAL A 175 3.90 -18.91 -12.85
N GLY A 176 3.60 -20.08 -13.44
CA GLY A 176 4.19 -20.49 -14.72
C GLY A 176 3.70 -19.72 -15.95
N GLU A 177 2.69 -18.87 -15.80
CA GLU A 177 2.18 -17.97 -16.86
C GLU A 177 2.70 -16.54 -16.72
N LEU A 178 3.42 -16.23 -15.63
CA LEU A 178 3.97 -14.91 -15.33
C LEU A 178 5.50 -14.89 -15.48
N GLU A 179 6.07 -13.72 -15.77
CA GLU A 179 7.51 -13.52 -15.74
C GLU A 179 8.01 -13.59 -14.28
N THR A 180 8.90 -14.54 -14.00
CA THR A 180 9.39 -14.79 -12.64
C THR A 180 10.66 -13.98 -12.36
N HIS A 181 10.68 -13.30 -11.21
CA HIS A 181 11.83 -12.58 -10.68
C HIS A 181 12.19 -13.08 -9.28
N GLU A 182 13.47 -13.35 -9.04
CA GLU A 182 13.95 -13.86 -7.74
C GLU A 182 14.73 -12.79 -6.95
N ASP A 183 15.28 -11.76 -7.63
CA ASP A 183 16.02 -10.67 -6.99
C ASP A 183 15.10 -9.44 -6.83
N PRO A 184 14.86 -8.94 -5.60
CA PRO A 184 14.09 -7.72 -5.35
C PRO A 184 14.52 -6.51 -6.19
N LEU A 185 15.79 -6.45 -6.61
CA LEU A 185 16.31 -5.36 -7.44
C LEU A 185 15.74 -5.35 -8.86
N ASP A 186 15.25 -6.49 -9.37
CA ASP A 186 14.59 -6.59 -10.68
C ASP A 186 13.33 -5.72 -10.75
N ALA A 187 12.69 -5.46 -9.60
CA ALA A 187 11.53 -4.57 -9.51
C ALA A 187 11.80 -3.16 -10.04
N ARG A 188 13.07 -2.71 -10.08
CA ARG A 188 13.45 -1.41 -10.66
C ARG A 188 13.09 -1.31 -12.14
N GLU A 189 13.26 -2.39 -12.89
CA GLU A 189 12.94 -2.41 -14.32
C GLU A 189 11.42 -2.33 -14.51
N LEU A 190 10.67 -3.12 -13.72
CA LEU A 190 9.21 -3.16 -13.72
C LEU A 190 8.57 -1.81 -13.39
N VAL A 191 9.12 -1.08 -12.42
CA VAL A 191 8.51 0.20 -12.01
C VAL A 191 8.94 1.38 -12.86
N THR A 192 9.90 1.23 -13.78
CA THR A 192 10.42 2.34 -14.58
C THR A 192 9.43 2.81 -15.64
N PHE A 193 8.69 1.87 -16.25
CA PHE A 193 7.75 2.16 -17.32
C PHE A 193 6.36 1.57 -17.00
N ASP A 194 5.31 2.16 -17.59
CA ASP A 194 3.97 1.56 -17.56
C ASP A 194 3.79 0.54 -18.68
N GLU A 195 2.61 -0.08 -18.77
CA GLU A 195 2.29 -1.07 -19.82
C GLU A 195 2.45 -0.55 -21.26
N LYS A 196 2.41 0.78 -21.45
CA LYS A 196 2.57 1.45 -22.74
C LYS A 196 4.02 1.86 -23.00
N GLY A 197 4.95 1.51 -22.11
CA GLY A 197 6.37 1.88 -22.19
C GLY A 197 6.64 3.35 -21.86
N ARG A 198 5.70 4.07 -21.23
CA ARG A 198 5.88 5.46 -20.80
C ARG A 198 6.56 5.47 -19.44
N TYR A 199 7.50 6.39 -19.25
CA TYR A 199 8.22 6.51 -17.98
C TYR A 199 7.26 6.84 -16.83
N ARG A 200 7.42 6.18 -15.68
CA ARG A 200 6.64 6.41 -14.46
C ARG A 200 7.41 7.32 -13.49
N PRO A 201 7.19 8.65 -13.51
CA PRO A 201 7.84 9.56 -12.58
C PRO A 201 7.30 9.40 -11.15
N LEU A 202 6.01 9.08 -11.01
CA LEU A 202 5.35 8.81 -9.74
C LEU A 202 5.12 7.30 -9.62
N LYS A 203 5.88 6.64 -8.74
CA LYS A 203 5.78 5.18 -8.58
C LYS A 203 4.47 4.73 -7.98
N THR A 204 3.76 5.61 -7.28
CA THR A 204 2.44 5.33 -6.69
C THR A 204 1.27 5.73 -7.61
N ALA A 205 1.51 6.12 -8.86
CA ALA A 205 0.41 6.27 -9.81
C ALA A 205 -0.10 4.88 -10.22
N PRO A 206 -1.43 4.65 -10.30
CA PRO A 206 -2.04 3.36 -10.64
C PRO A 206 -1.81 3.03 -12.12
N SER A 207 -0.62 2.50 -12.39
CA SER A 207 -0.06 2.35 -13.74
C SER A 207 1.08 1.33 -13.76
N LEU A 208 1.22 0.54 -12.69
CA LEU A 208 2.20 -0.52 -12.65
C LEU A 208 1.81 -1.57 -13.70
N ALA A 209 2.76 -2.00 -14.52
CA ALA A 209 2.48 -3.05 -15.48
C ALA A 209 2.28 -4.38 -14.76
N GLY A 210 1.35 -5.22 -15.22
CA GLY A 210 1.21 -6.62 -14.77
C GLY A 210 2.10 -7.59 -15.54
N GLY A 211 1.82 -8.88 -15.40
CA GLY A 211 2.47 -9.99 -16.12
C GLY A 211 3.70 -10.59 -15.43
N TRP A 212 3.94 -10.30 -14.15
CA TRP A 212 5.13 -10.73 -13.42
C TRP A 212 4.81 -11.23 -12.01
N VAL A 213 5.75 -11.98 -11.42
CA VAL A 213 5.69 -12.47 -10.05
C VAL A 213 7.07 -12.58 -9.42
N PHE A 214 7.18 -12.21 -8.14
CA PHE A 214 8.29 -12.57 -7.27
C PHE A 214 7.82 -13.68 -6.32
N PRO A 215 8.09 -14.96 -6.63
CA PRO A 215 7.62 -16.05 -5.82
C PRO A 215 8.55 -16.31 -4.62
N GLU A 216 7.99 -16.89 -3.55
CA GLU A 216 8.75 -17.50 -2.45
C GLU A 216 9.75 -16.56 -1.74
N LEU A 217 9.50 -15.25 -1.74
CA LEU A 217 10.39 -14.26 -1.13
C LEU A 217 10.57 -14.49 0.37
N SER A 218 11.76 -14.17 0.88
CA SER A 218 11.99 -14.08 2.32
C SER A 218 11.34 -12.81 2.90
N PRO A 219 11.16 -12.69 4.23
CA PRO A 219 10.64 -11.46 4.84
C PRO A 219 11.45 -10.20 4.52
N ARG A 220 12.77 -10.36 4.33
CA ARG A 220 13.65 -9.27 3.92
C ARG A 220 13.39 -8.89 2.46
N ASP A 221 13.34 -9.89 1.58
CA ASP A 221 13.21 -9.67 0.14
C ASP A 221 11.82 -9.14 -0.22
N LEU A 222 10.77 -9.55 0.51
CA LEU A 222 9.44 -8.95 0.45
C LEU A 222 9.52 -7.44 0.71
N TYR A 223 10.11 -7.05 1.85
CA TYR A 223 10.22 -5.64 2.23
C TYR A 223 11.05 -4.85 1.21
N GLU A 224 12.17 -5.40 0.74
CA GLU A 224 13.02 -4.76 -0.28
C GLU A 224 12.30 -4.62 -1.63
N THR A 225 11.49 -5.61 -2.02
CA THR A 225 10.67 -5.58 -3.24
C THR A 225 9.61 -4.49 -3.13
N VAL A 226 8.84 -4.45 -2.05
CA VAL A 226 7.80 -3.44 -1.81
C VAL A 226 8.42 -2.03 -1.75
N GLU A 227 9.53 -1.83 -1.05
CA GLU A 227 10.21 -0.52 -0.99
C GLU A 227 10.85 -0.12 -2.33
N THR A 228 11.18 -1.09 -3.20
CA THR A 228 11.62 -0.80 -4.56
C THR A 228 10.44 -0.38 -5.45
N VAL A 229 9.29 -1.04 -5.30
CA VAL A 229 8.07 -0.73 -6.06
C VAL A 229 7.45 0.59 -5.63
N TYR A 230 7.22 0.76 -4.33
CA TYR A 230 6.60 1.93 -3.72
C TYR A 230 7.49 2.50 -2.60
N PRO A 231 8.50 3.31 -2.95
CA PRO A 231 9.47 3.82 -1.99
C PRO A 231 8.86 4.59 -0.82
N ALA A 232 9.37 4.29 0.39
CA ALA A 232 9.01 4.89 1.67
C ALA A 232 7.54 4.71 2.10
N THR A 233 6.76 3.88 1.40
CA THR A 233 5.36 3.67 1.76
C THR A 233 5.23 2.91 3.08
N VAL A 234 6.05 1.87 3.28
CA VAL A 234 6.00 1.07 4.51
C VAL A 234 6.53 1.88 5.70
N ALA A 235 7.61 2.63 5.48
CA ALA A 235 8.18 3.49 6.51
C ALA A 235 7.21 4.58 6.98
N ASN A 236 6.49 5.24 6.07
CA ASN A 236 5.51 6.28 6.43
C ASN A 236 4.26 5.68 7.07
N TRP A 237 3.75 4.56 6.56
CA TRP A 237 2.65 3.82 7.18
C TRP A 237 2.98 3.40 8.62
N HIS A 238 4.21 2.93 8.86
CA HIS A 238 4.66 2.61 10.22
C HIS A 238 4.67 3.84 11.13
N ARG A 239 5.24 4.97 10.66
CA ARG A 239 5.27 6.22 11.44
C ARG A 239 3.88 6.73 11.78
N GLU A 240 2.94 6.63 10.85
CA GLU A 240 1.54 6.99 11.11
C GLU A 240 0.93 6.18 12.25
N ARG A 241 1.14 4.85 12.24
CA ARG A 241 0.65 3.97 13.30
C ARG A 241 1.26 4.26 14.66
N GLU A 242 2.52 4.73 14.69
CA GLU A 242 3.19 5.16 15.91
C GLU A 242 2.84 6.61 16.32
N GLY A 243 2.05 7.34 15.53
CA GLY A 243 1.75 8.75 15.77
C GLY A 243 2.94 9.70 15.53
N GLU A 244 3.91 9.26 14.75
CA GLU A 244 5.17 9.96 14.43
C GLU A 244 5.26 10.36 12.94
N LEU A 245 4.15 10.33 12.19
CA LEU A 245 4.13 10.79 10.81
C LEU A 245 4.32 12.31 10.77
N ASP A 246 5.47 12.73 10.28
CA ASP A 246 5.81 14.13 10.05
C ASP A 246 5.20 14.60 8.73
N VAL A 247 4.10 15.35 8.81
CA VAL A 247 3.34 15.89 7.68
C VAL A 247 3.79 17.31 7.37
N SER A 248 4.18 17.55 6.12
CA SER A 248 4.44 18.89 5.59
C SER A 248 3.27 19.33 4.72
N HIS A 249 2.54 20.34 5.20
CA HIS A 249 1.39 20.92 4.51
C HIS A 249 1.80 21.70 3.25
N TRP A 250 0.80 22.11 2.46
CA TRP A 250 1.01 22.84 1.22
C TRP A 250 1.88 24.09 1.40
N ARG A 251 1.51 24.99 2.32
CA ARG A 251 2.22 26.27 2.50
C ARG A 251 3.69 26.07 2.86
N GLU A 252 3.95 25.21 3.84
CA GLU A 252 5.31 24.86 4.27
C GLU A 252 6.15 24.29 3.12
N THR A 253 5.53 23.47 2.27
CA THR A 253 6.19 22.86 1.11
C THR A 253 6.48 23.87 0.01
N MET A 254 5.56 24.80 -0.24
CA MET A 254 5.71 25.84 -1.25
C MET A 254 6.74 26.90 -0.86
N GLU A 255 6.83 27.28 0.42
CA GLU A 255 7.85 28.19 0.97
C GLU A 255 9.29 27.69 0.78
N ARG A 256 9.49 26.37 0.65
CA ARG A 256 10.80 25.77 0.35
C ARG A 256 11.18 25.85 -1.12
N GLN A 257 10.22 26.09 -2.01
CA GLN A 257 10.48 26.05 -3.45
C GLN A 257 11.23 27.29 -3.90
N SER A 258 12.22 27.10 -4.77
CA SER A 258 13.06 28.19 -5.25
C SER A 258 13.29 28.11 -6.76
N GLY A 259 13.92 29.14 -7.32
CA GLY A 259 14.22 29.21 -8.75
C GLY A 259 12.96 29.20 -9.61
N ILE A 260 12.86 28.27 -10.57
CA ILE A 260 11.73 28.21 -11.50
C ILE A 260 10.40 27.82 -10.84
N TYR A 261 10.44 27.23 -9.64
CA TYR A 261 9.27 26.74 -8.89
C TYR A 261 8.73 27.75 -7.88
N GLY A 262 9.52 28.74 -7.45
CA GLY A 262 9.09 29.78 -6.50
C GLY A 262 7.93 30.66 -7.02
N VAL A 263 7.56 30.55 -8.30
CA VAL A 263 6.35 31.21 -8.82
C VAL A 263 5.08 30.71 -8.11
N VAL A 264 5.07 29.48 -7.59
CA VAL A 264 3.88 28.90 -6.93
C VAL A 264 3.49 29.69 -5.67
N GLU A 265 4.45 30.27 -4.95
CA GLU A 265 4.17 31.17 -3.80
C GLU A 265 3.30 32.36 -4.21
N THR A 266 3.34 32.78 -5.49
CA THR A 266 2.54 33.91 -5.96
C THR A 266 1.08 33.56 -6.22
N TRP A 267 0.71 32.27 -6.16
CA TRP A 267 -0.70 31.82 -6.20
C TRP A 267 -1.35 31.92 -4.81
N ASP A 268 -0.54 31.72 -3.76
CA ASP A 268 -0.92 31.88 -2.35
C ASP A 268 -0.96 33.37 -1.94
N ARG A 269 -1.84 34.16 -2.58
CA ARG A 269 -2.01 35.60 -2.29
C ARG A 269 -2.93 35.88 -1.10
N GLY A 270 -3.32 34.85 -0.33
CA GLY A 270 -4.24 35.00 0.80
C GLY A 270 -5.69 35.29 0.40
N GLU A 271 -6.07 34.97 -0.85
CA GLU A 271 -7.46 35.10 -1.36
C GLU A 271 -8.27 33.79 -1.20
N GLY A 272 -7.71 32.76 -0.56
CA GLY A 272 -8.35 31.46 -0.31
C GLY A 272 -7.43 30.28 -0.63
N HIS A 273 -7.89 29.06 -0.33
CA HIS A 273 -7.19 27.80 -0.61
C HIS A 273 -7.80 27.00 -1.79
N GLU A 274 -8.83 27.54 -2.46
CA GLU A 274 -9.56 26.86 -3.57
C GLU A 274 -8.62 26.35 -4.68
N HIS A 275 -7.53 27.07 -4.94
CA HIS A 275 -6.52 26.64 -5.90
C HIS A 275 -5.81 25.35 -5.50
N VAL A 276 -5.63 25.12 -4.20
CA VAL A 276 -5.04 23.89 -3.65
C VAL A 276 -6.05 22.75 -3.71
N ASP A 277 -7.33 23.03 -3.51
CA ASP A 277 -8.41 22.06 -3.74
C ASP A 277 -8.38 21.54 -5.18
N TRP A 278 -8.33 22.42 -6.19
CA TRP A 278 -8.22 21.99 -7.59
C TRP A 278 -6.95 21.20 -7.89
N VAL A 279 -5.83 21.57 -7.27
CA VAL A 279 -4.57 20.83 -7.39
C VAL A 279 -4.70 19.43 -6.79
N ALA A 280 -5.30 19.31 -5.61
CA ALA A 280 -5.53 18.06 -4.92
C ALA A 280 -6.49 17.16 -5.71
N GLU A 281 -7.62 17.70 -6.16
CA GLU A 281 -8.61 16.99 -6.98
C GLU A 281 -7.98 16.45 -8.27
N ALA A 282 -7.19 17.26 -8.97
CA ALA A 282 -6.57 16.88 -10.24
C ALA A 282 -5.38 15.92 -10.10
N CYS A 283 -4.60 15.99 -9.01
CA CYS A 283 -3.34 15.24 -8.88
C CYS A 283 -3.39 14.08 -7.90
N CYS A 284 -4.28 14.12 -6.91
CA CYS A 284 -4.20 13.27 -5.71
C CYS A 284 -5.41 12.36 -5.55
N ALA A 285 -6.40 12.42 -6.45
CA ALA A 285 -7.48 11.42 -6.48
C ALA A 285 -6.91 10.00 -6.61
N ASP A 286 -7.65 8.99 -6.14
CA ASP A 286 -7.22 7.58 -6.17
C ASP A 286 -6.96 7.06 -7.59
N SER A 287 -7.58 7.65 -8.61
CA SER A 287 -7.30 7.36 -10.02
C SER A 287 -5.93 7.86 -10.49
N GLN A 288 -5.28 8.75 -9.73
CA GLN A 288 -4.00 9.36 -10.04
C GLN A 288 -2.88 8.92 -9.09
N CYS A 289 -3.19 8.58 -7.83
CA CYS A 289 -2.22 8.20 -6.83
C CYS A 289 -2.80 7.23 -5.79
N LEU A 290 -2.07 6.16 -5.49
CA LEU A 290 -2.44 5.11 -4.53
C LEU A 290 -2.23 5.51 -3.05
N LYS A 291 -1.68 6.70 -2.79
CA LYS A 291 -1.42 7.17 -1.42
C LYS A 291 -2.61 7.95 -0.89
N ARG A 292 -2.96 7.78 0.38
CA ARG A 292 -3.89 8.67 1.08
C ARG A 292 -3.19 9.97 1.47
N ARG A 293 -3.65 11.10 0.97
CA ARG A 293 -3.15 12.44 1.30
C ARG A 293 -3.45 12.79 2.75
N GLU A 294 -2.38 13.07 3.50
CA GLU A 294 -2.45 13.58 4.89
C GLU A 294 -2.09 15.07 4.98
N TRP A 295 -1.38 15.61 3.99
CA TRP A 295 -1.03 17.03 3.96
C TRP A 295 -2.25 17.85 3.57
N GLU A 296 -2.62 18.86 4.35
CA GLU A 296 -3.66 19.85 4.05
C GLU A 296 -3.07 21.19 3.56
N TYR A 297 -3.87 22.26 3.54
CA TYR A 297 -3.39 23.60 3.19
C TYR A 297 -2.31 24.10 4.16
N ASP A 298 -2.64 24.10 5.46
CA ASP A 298 -1.74 24.30 6.60
C ASP A 298 -2.28 23.54 7.83
N GLU A 299 -1.62 23.67 8.99
CA GLU A 299 -1.99 22.95 10.22
C GLU A 299 -3.41 23.29 10.73
N ASP A 300 -3.95 24.46 10.35
CA ASP A 300 -5.23 24.99 10.84
C ASP A 300 -6.33 24.97 9.76
N THR A 301 -6.00 24.58 8.52
CA THR A 301 -6.89 24.70 7.36
C THR A 301 -6.90 23.40 6.55
N ASP A 302 -8.00 22.66 6.66
CA ASP A 302 -8.28 21.47 5.87
C ASP A 302 -8.71 21.85 4.44
N LEU A 303 -8.41 20.99 3.47
CA LEU A 303 -8.96 21.07 2.12
C LEU A 303 -10.36 20.46 2.05
N ASP A 304 -11.17 20.92 1.10
CA ASP A 304 -12.52 20.42 0.85
C ASP A 304 -12.52 19.08 0.09
N VAL A 305 -11.40 18.74 -0.55
CA VAL A 305 -11.23 17.52 -1.35
C VAL A 305 -10.75 16.36 -0.47
N ASP A 306 -11.36 15.19 -0.62
CA ASP A 306 -10.98 13.99 0.12
C ASP A 306 -9.52 13.58 -0.13
N GLY A 307 -8.88 13.01 0.90
CA GLY A 307 -7.48 12.59 0.84
C GLY A 307 -7.25 11.29 0.06
N GLY A 308 -8.29 10.53 -0.25
CA GLY A 308 -8.23 9.22 -0.90
C GLY A 308 -8.23 8.05 0.10
N ASP A 309 -8.49 6.85 -0.39
CA ASP A 309 -8.68 5.64 0.43
C ASP A 309 -7.41 4.78 0.55
N GLY A 310 -6.26 5.29 0.09
CA GLY A 310 -4.98 4.57 0.08
C GLY A 310 -4.56 4.02 1.45
N VAL A 311 -4.00 2.79 1.46
CA VAL A 311 -3.54 2.12 2.68
C VAL A 311 -2.38 2.85 3.36
N PHE A 312 -1.51 3.47 2.56
CA PHE A 312 -0.31 4.17 3.04
C PHE A 312 -0.39 5.69 2.83
N PRO A 313 0.13 6.49 3.78
CA PRO A 313 -0.04 7.93 3.75
C PRO A 313 0.93 8.67 2.82
N CYS A 314 0.48 9.83 2.34
CA CYS A 314 1.22 10.85 1.63
C CYS A 314 1.38 12.07 2.53
N ARG A 315 2.57 12.20 3.11
CA ARG A 315 2.88 13.23 4.11
C ARG A 315 3.20 14.62 3.55
N GLU A 316 3.37 14.78 2.23
CA GLU A 316 3.84 16.05 1.62
C GLU A 316 3.46 16.13 0.13
N PRO A 317 3.14 17.33 -0.42
CA PRO A 317 3.01 17.54 -1.85
C PRO A 317 4.23 17.04 -2.64
N CYS A 318 4.03 16.10 -3.54
CA CYS A 318 5.13 15.49 -4.29
C CYS A 318 5.64 16.39 -5.44
N SER A 319 6.78 16.02 -6.02
CA SER A 319 7.38 16.78 -7.15
C SER A 319 6.48 16.91 -8.39
N VAL A 320 5.55 15.96 -8.61
CA VAL A 320 4.54 16.05 -9.68
C VAL A 320 3.54 17.16 -9.37
N VAL A 321 3.02 17.20 -8.15
CA VAL A 321 2.13 18.26 -7.66
C VAL A 321 2.79 19.64 -7.79
N VAL A 322 4.03 19.80 -7.30
CA VAL A 322 4.79 21.06 -7.41
C VAL A 322 4.99 21.48 -8.87
N SER A 323 5.24 20.51 -9.75
CA SER A 323 5.42 20.77 -11.18
C SER A 323 4.12 21.17 -11.89
N ALA A 324 3.00 20.55 -11.52
CA ALA A 324 1.67 20.88 -12.02
C ALA A 324 1.22 22.25 -11.52
N ALA A 325 1.34 22.49 -10.21
CA ALA A 325 1.06 23.77 -9.57
C ALA A 325 1.79 24.91 -10.26
N ARG A 326 3.09 24.77 -10.54
CA ARG A 326 3.86 25.78 -11.29
C ARG A 326 3.25 26.14 -12.65
N LYS A 327 2.69 25.16 -13.36
CA LYS A 327 2.05 25.39 -14.67
C LYS A 327 0.71 26.09 -14.50
N TRP A 328 -0.09 25.65 -13.54
CA TRP A 328 -1.41 26.23 -13.29
C TRP A 328 -1.33 27.62 -12.69
N THR A 329 -0.37 27.93 -11.81
CA THR A 329 -0.14 29.30 -11.33
C THR A 329 0.08 30.29 -12.48
N ARG A 330 0.69 29.84 -13.59
CA ARG A 330 0.86 30.71 -14.76
C ARG A 330 -0.44 30.87 -15.54
N LEU A 331 -1.17 29.77 -15.73
CA LEU A 331 -2.47 29.79 -16.39
C LEU A 331 -3.45 30.70 -15.62
N GLU A 332 -3.53 30.56 -14.30
CA GLU A 332 -4.38 31.39 -13.43
C GLU A 332 -3.88 32.83 -13.26
N SER A 333 -2.65 33.13 -13.67
CA SER A 333 -2.17 34.52 -13.72
C SER A 333 -2.67 35.28 -14.96
N GLU A 334 -3.19 34.56 -15.96
CA GLU A 334 -3.77 35.14 -17.15
C GLU A 334 -5.13 35.77 -16.82
N ARG A 335 -5.45 36.85 -17.54
CA ARG A 335 -6.75 37.52 -17.34
C ARG A 335 -7.80 36.74 -18.11
N GLU A 336 -8.86 36.33 -17.43
CA GLU A 336 -10.02 35.70 -18.06
C GLU A 336 -10.55 36.57 -19.22
N ARG A 337 -10.88 35.90 -20.32
CA ARG A 337 -11.47 36.48 -21.53
C ARG A 337 -12.72 35.71 -21.90
N THR A 338 -13.71 36.40 -22.46
CA THR A 338 -14.90 35.77 -23.02
C THR A 338 -14.65 35.44 -24.49
N TYR A 339 -14.86 34.18 -24.87
CA TYR A 339 -14.84 33.71 -26.26
C TYR A 339 -16.26 33.26 -26.64
N GLU A 340 -16.80 33.77 -27.74
CA GLU A 340 -18.18 33.49 -28.18
C GLU A 340 -18.22 32.78 -29.53
N PHE A 341 -18.77 31.57 -29.57
CA PHE A 341 -19.03 30.81 -30.79
C PHE A 341 -20.25 29.89 -30.60
N GLU A 342 -20.85 29.41 -31.70
CA GLU A 342 -22.09 28.65 -31.66
C GLU A 342 -21.86 27.13 -31.79
N LEU A 343 -22.30 26.37 -30.79
CA LEU A 343 -22.37 24.90 -30.82
C LEU A 343 -23.83 24.42 -30.80
N THR A 344 -24.13 23.29 -31.43
CA THR A 344 -25.37 22.58 -31.13
C THR A 344 -25.27 21.93 -29.74
N PRO A 345 -26.40 21.60 -29.08
CA PRO A 345 -26.36 20.93 -27.78
C PRO A 345 -25.48 19.67 -27.76
N SER A 346 -25.58 18.82 -28.79
CA SER A 346 -24.77 17.60 -28.90
C SER A 346 -23.30 17.86 -29.21
N GLU A 347 -22.94 19.00 -29.80
CA GLU A 347 -21.53 19.37 -29.99
C GLU A 347 -20.92 19.88 -28.69
N LYS A 348 -21.69 20.62 -27.89
CA LYS A 348 -21.25 21.06 -26.56
C LYS A 348 -21.08 19.86 -25.62
N GLU A 349 -22.07 18.97 -25.58
CA GLU A 349 -22.01 17.69 -24.85
C GLU A 349 -20.78 16.87 -25.28
N GLN A 350 -20.51 16.79 -26.59
CA GLN A 350 -19.32 16.11 -27.08
C GLN A 350 -18.00 16.73 -26.59
N VAL A 351 -17.91 18.07 -26.46
CA VAL A 351 -16.71 18.72 -25.92
C VAL A 351 -16.51 18.36 -24.45
N GLU A 352 -17.59 18.32 -23.67
CA GLU A 352 -17.57 17.90 -22.27
C GLU A 352 -17.11 16.45 -22.12
N GLU A 353 -17.71 15.53 -22.91
CA GLU A 353 -17.32 14.12 -22.91
C GLU A 353 -15.85 13.91 -23.31
N ILE A 354 -15.30 14.76 -24.20
CA ILE A 354 -13.87 14.73 -24.54
C ILE A 354 -13.01 15.13 -23.33
N ILE A 355 -13.40 16.18 -22.60
CA ILE A 355 -12.66 16.63 -21.41
C ILE A 355 -12.70 15.55 -20.34
N GLU A 356 -13.88 15.00 -20.04
CA GLU A 356 -14.07 13.93 -19.06
C GLU A 356 -13.25 12.69 -19.42
N ALA A 357 -13.33 12.20 -20.66
CA ALA A 357 -12.59 11.01 -21.06
C ALA A 357 -11.06 11.19 -21.01
N VAL A 358 -10.56 12.41 -21.23
CA VAL A 358 -9.13 12.72 -21.09
C VAL A 358 -8.75 12.82 -19.62
N ALA A 359 -9.53 13.50 -18.80
CA ALA A 359 -9.31 13.65 -17.36
C ALA A 359 -9.29 12.29 -16.66
N ASP A 360 -10.21 11.40 -17.02
CA ASP A 360 -10.30 10.04 -16.45
C ASP A 360 -9.30 9.05 -17.06
N GLY A 361 -8.54 9.44 -18.10
CA GLY A 361 -7.63 8.53 -18.81
C GLY A 361 -8.31 7.45 -19.67
N ARG A 362 -9.63 7.51 -19.86
CA ARG A 362 -10.45 6.47 -20.53
C ARG A 362 -10.39 6.50 -22.06
N THR A 363 -9.60 7.38 -22.66
CA THR A 363 -9.54 7.53 -24.13
C THR A 363 -9.16 6.25 -24.89
N ASP A 364 -8.31 5.39 -24.30
CA ASP A 364 -7.86 4.15 -24.94
C ASP A 364 -8.89 3.00 -24.85
N GLU A 365 -9.90 3.12 -23.99
CA GLU A 365 -10.99 2.16 -23.85
C GLU A 365 -12.03 2.31 -24.95
N ILE A 366 -12.10 3.50 -25.55
CA ILE A 366 -13.11 3.85 -26.56
C ILE A 366 -12.75 3.19 -27.89
N ARG A 367 -13.52 2.17 -28.26
CA ARG A 367 -13.32 1.42 -29.50
C ARG A 367 -13.54 2.31 -30.73
N GLU A 368 -12.72 2.10 -31.75
CA GLU A 368 -12.74 2.89 -32.98
C GLU A 368 -14.13 2.98 -33.62
N ALA A 369 -14.87 1.87 -33.68
CA ALA A 369 -16.21 1.80 -34.29
C ALA A 369 -17.35 2.21 -33.35
N ASP A 370 -17.07 2.55 -32.08
CA ASP A 370 -18.10 2.98 -31.14
C ASP A 370 -18.39 4.48 -31.27
N THR A 371 -19.04 4.83 -32.39
CA THR A 371 -19.33 6.24 -32.72
C THR A 371 -20.45 6.84 -31.86
N LYS A 372 -20.94 6.13 -30.83
CA LYS A 372 -21.91 6.66 -29.88
C LYS A 372 -21.23 7.42 -28.74
N GLU A 373 -20.06 6.95 -28.30
CA GLU A 373 -19.20 7.64 -27.33
C GLU A 373 -18.72 8.98 -27.88
N GLY A 374 -18.92 10.11 -27.20
CA GLY A 374 -18.59 11.45 -27.69
C GLY A 374 -17.10 11.73 -27.80
N ALA A 375 -16.30 11.13 -26.91
CA ALA A 375 -14.84 11.17 -26.99
C ALA A 375 -14.26 10.24 -28.08
N ASN A 376 -15.10 9.50 -28.82
CA ASN A 376 -14.65 8.67 -29.94
C ASN A 376 -13.84 9.49 -30.97
N ARG A 377 -12.73 8.91 -31.43
CA ARG A 377 -11.79 9.53 -32.37
C ARG A 377 -12.44 10.04 -33.66
N TYR A 378 -13.41 9.32 -34.24
CA TYR A 378 -14.08 9.76 -35.46
C TYR A 378 -15.00 10.95 -35.21
N ARG A 379 -15.70 10.97 -34.07
CA ARG A 379 -16.51 12.12 -33.67
C ARG A 379 -15.64 13.35 -33.41
N ALA A 380 -14.54 13.21 -32.68
CA ALA A 380 -13.61 14.31 -32.43
C ALA A 380 -13.03 14.88 -33.75
N ARG A 381 -12.68 14.00 -34.71
CA ARG A 381 -12.23 14.42 -36.05
C ARG A 381 -13.30 15.14 -36.85
N PHE A 382 -14.56 14.68 -36.78
CA PHE A 382 -15.69 15.34 -37.43
C PHE A 382 -15.96 16.72 -36.84
N LEU A 383 -15.97 16.84 -35.50
CA LEU A 383 -16.12 18.11 -34.80
C LEU A 383 -15.01 19.09 -35.23
N ARG A 384 -13.75 18.63 -35.24
CA ARG A 384 -12.62 19.44 -35.71
C ARG A 384 -12.81 19.93 -37.15
N ALA A 385 -13.17 19.03 -38.07
CA ALA A 385 -13.36 19.38 -39.48
C ALA A 385 -14.52 20.37 -39.72
N LYS A 386 -15.50 20.41 -38.81
CA LYS A 386 -16.65 21.32 -38.90
C LYS A 386 -16.41 22.66 -38.20
N ARG A 387 -15.69 22.66 -37.08
CA ARG A 387 -15.63 23.81 -36.15
C ARG A 387 -14.31 24.55 -36.14
N PHE A 388 -13.23 24.00 -36.69
CA PHE A 388 -11.96 24.70 -36.80
C PHE A 388 -11.85 25.36 -38.16
N ASP A 389 -11.41 26.61 -38.19
CA ASP A 389 -11.07 27.30 -39.43
C ASP A 389 -9.71 26.85 -40.00
N ASP A 390 -9.30 27.44 -41.12
CA ASP A 390 -8.03 27.11 -41.78
C ASP A 390 -6.80 27.52 -40.94
N GLU A 391 -6.97 28.40 -39.96
CA GLU A 391 -5.92 28.86 -39.03
C GLU A 391 -5.86 28.02 -37.74
N GLY A 392 -6.84 27.12 -37.55
CA GLY A 392 -6.92 26.24 -36.38
C GLY A 392 -7.68 26.83 -35.20
N ASN A 393 -8.44 27.92 -35.39
CA ASN A 393 -9.24 28.52 -34.34
C ASN A 393 -10.55 27.76 -34.13
N PHE A 394 -10.84 27.40 -32.89
CA PHE A 394 -12.11 26.76 -32.55
C PHE A 394 -13.26 27.76 -32.68
N GLY A 395 -14.28 27.41 -33.47
CA GLY A 395 -15.39 28.28 -33.78
C GLY A 395 -15.05 29.47 -34.69
N GLY A 396 -13.84 29.53 -35.25
CA GLY A 396 -13.34 30.69 -36.01
C GLY A 396 -13.02 31.90 -35.12
N VAL A 397 -12.83 31.69 -33.82
CA VAL A 397 -12.53 32.75 -32.84
C VAL A 397 -11.06 32.66 -32.44
N PRO A 398 -10.23 33.69 -32.72
CA PRO A 398 -8.82 33.72 -32.33
C PRO A 398 -8.63 33.59 -30.82
N THR A 399 -7.60 32.84 -30.40
CA THR A 399 -7.23 32.69 -28.98
C THR A 399 -6.67 34.00 -28.40
N ASP A 400 -5.84 34.71 -29.17
CA ASP A 400 -5.24 36.00 -28.79
C ASP A 400 -5.64 37.10 -29.77
N PRO A 401 -6.84 37.70 -29.62
CA PRO A 401 -7.34 38.71 -30.56
C PRO A 401 -6.57 40.05 -30.53
N ASP A 402 -5.62 40.23 -29.60
CA ASP A 402 -4.80 41.44 -29.48
C ASP A 402 -3.42 41.31 -30.18
N GLU A 403 -3.10 40.17 -30.81
CA GLU A 403 -1.83 39.96 -31.53
C GLU A 403 -1.89 40.26 -33.05
N GLU A 404 -2.97 40.88 -33.54
CA GLU A 404 -3.08 41.38 -34.93
C GLU A 404 -2.46 42.77 -35.17
#